data_AF-A0A7L4NN50-F1
#
_entry.id   AF-A0A7L4NN50-F1
#
_cell.length_a   1.000
_cell.length_b   1.000
_cell.length_c   1.000
_cell.angle_alpha   90.00
_cell.angle_beta   90.00
_cell.angle_gamma   90.00
#
_symmetry.space_group_name_H-M   'P 1'
#
loop_
_entity.id
_entity.type
_entity.pdbx_description
1 polymer ?
#
loop_
_entity_poly.entity_id
_entity_poly.type
_entity_poly.pdbx_seq_one_letter_code
_entity_poly.pdbx_strand_id
1 'polypeptide(L)'
;PVQERFIVVREPSGVLRKATWEERDRMIQIFFPKEGRRVIPPVVFKDENLVTVFQQDRHEDILNWCIAQFEPDSPDFIRVHHRTYDDIEKHAKYDLLRSTRHFGGMVWYLVNMKKTDGLLIDMIQRDLLDDATSLIRLYHLLHPESQSAKAKEGKLGVDLIKVFAKTESQQEGYIQLALQTYEEAMATSIAS
;
A
#
# COMPACT_ATOMS: atom_id res chain seq x y z
N PRO A 1 27.89 3.15 9.93
CA PRO A 1 26.58 2.98 9.25
C PRO A 1 26.62 3.57 7.84
N VAL A 2 25.90 3.01 6.86
CA VAL A 2 25.91 3.53 5.48
C VAL A 2 25.43 4.99 5.42
N GLN A 3 24.46 5.36 6.26
CA GLN A 3 23.88 6.72 6.34
C GLN A 3 24.84 7.78 6.92
N GLU A 4 25.88 7.39 7.66
CA GLU A 4 26.83 8.33 8.30
C GLU A 4 28.09 8.57 7.46
N ARG A 5 28.24 7.90 6.31
CA ARG A 5 29.43 8.06 5.46
C ARG A 5 29.49 9.46 4.84
N PHE A 6 30.68 10.05 4.85
CA PHE A 6 30.96 11.34 4.21
C PHE A 6 31.30 11.14 2.74
N ILE A 7 30.44 11.66 1.84
CA ILE A 7 30.66 11.65 0.39
C ILE A 7 30.55 13.08 -0.10
N VAL A 8 31.60 13.57 -0.75
CA VAL A 8 31.73 14.95 -1.23
C VAL A 8 32.10 14.97 -2.70
N VAL A 9 31.71 16.04 -3.39
CA VAL A 9 32.01 16.27 -4.80
C VAL A 9 32.80 17.55 -4.92
N ARG A 10 33.96 17.48 -5.60
CA ARG A 10 34.80 18.63 -5.95
C ARG A 10 34.44 19.04 -7.38
N GLU A 11 33.76 20.17 -7.51
CA GLU A 11 33.36 20.67 -8.83
C GLU A 11 34.52 21.38 -9.55
N PRO A 12 34.50 21.46 -10.89
CA PRO A 12 35.49 22.23 -11.67
C PRO A 12 35.53 23.71 -11.29
N SER A 13 34.43 24.25 -10.76
CA SER A 13 34.31 25.61 -10.22
C SER A 13 35.16 25.86 -8.96
N GLY A 14 35.73 24.80 -8.35
CA GLY A 14 36.45 24.87 -7.09
C GLY A 14 35.55 24.80 -5.85
N VAL A 15 34.26 24.57 -6.01
CA VAL A 15 33.32 24.34 -4.90
C VAL A 15 33.46 22.90 -4.38
N LEU A 16 33.50 22.74 -3.05
CA LEU A 16 33.39 21.44 -2.40
C LEU A 16 32.01 21.33 -1.75
N ARG A 17 31.17 20.44 -2.29
CA ARG A 17 29.81 20.21 -1.79
C ARG A 17 29.61 18.77 -1.33
N LYS A 18 28.56 18.54 -0.54
CA LYS A 18 28.08 17.18 -0.27
C LYS A 18 27.49 16.57 -1.54
N ALA A 19 27.64 15.27 -1.70
CA ALA A 19 27.00 14.54 -2.79
C ALA A 19 25.47 14.56 -2.63
N THR A 20 24.73 14.57 -3.75
CA THR A 20 23.28 14.37 -3.72
C THR A 20 22.95 12.94 -3.27
N TRP A 21 21.69 12.67 -2.93
CA TRP A 21 21.26 11.31 -2.56
C TRP A 21 21.50 10.30 -3.68
N GLU A 22 21.26 10.68 -4.93
CA GLU A 22 21.48 9.82 -6.11
C GLU A 22 22.97 9.59 -6.38
N GLU A 23 23.82 10.61 -6.20
CA GLU A 23 25.28 10.44 -6.27
C GLU A 23 25.77 9.53 -5.15
N ARG A 24 25.28 9.74 -3.93
CA ARG A 24 25.62 8.96 -2.73
C ARG A 24 25.28 7.48 -2.94
N ASP A 25 24.05 7.17 -3.32
CA ASP A 25 23.56 5.81 -3.53
C ASP A 25 24.34 5.07 -4.61
N ARG A 26 24.67 5.77 -5.72
CA ARG A 26 25.52 5.21 -6.77
C ARG A 26 26.92 4.90 -6.27
N MET A 27 27.53 5.82 -5.53
CA MET A 27 28.87 5.60 -4.98
C MET A 27 28.88 4.44 -3.98
N ILE A 28 27.88 4.37 -3.10
CA ILE A 28 27.74 3.25 -2.16
C ILE A 28 27.65 1.93 -2.92
N GLN A 29 26.82 1.83 -3.96
CA GLN A 29 26.68 0.58 -4.71
C GLN A 29 27.95 0.18 -5.47
N ILE A 30 28.77 1.13 -5.92
CA ILE A 30 30.04 0.83 -6.59
C ILE A 30 31.07 0.25 -5.61
N PHE A 31 31.21 0.86 -4.43
CA PHE A 31 32.23 0.47 -3.46
C PHE A 31 31.77 -0.63 -2.48
N PHE A 32 30.46 -0.74 -2.26
CA PHE A 32 29.82 -1.70 -1.37
C PHE A 32 28.61 -2.32 -2.07
N PRO A 33 28.84 -3.17 -3.09
CA PRO A 33 27.76 -3.72 -3.90
C PRO A 33 26.81 -4.58 -3.05
N LYS A 34 25.52 -4.21 -3.07
CA LYS A 34 24.43 -5.01 -2.53
C LYS A 34 23.82 -5.85 -3.65
N GLU A 35 23.57 -7.13 -3.36
CA GLU A 35 22.88 -8.03 -4.29
C GLU A 35 21.49 -7.50 -4.66
N GLY A 36 21.10 -7.63 -5.93
CA GLY A 36 19.82 -7.13 -6.45
C GLY A 36 19.78 -5.62 -6.74
N ARG A 37 20.73 -4.82 -6.25
CA ARG A 37 20.83 -3.38 -6.54
C ARG A 37 21.75 -3.12 -7.72
N ARG A 38 21.31 -2.28 -8.67
CA ARG A 38 22.16 -1.81 -9.79
C ARG A 38 22.55 -0.36 -9.59
N VAL A 39 23.73 0.02 -10.10
CA VAL A 39 24.23 1.41 -10.06
C VAL A 39 23.30 2.33 -10.86
N ILE A 40 22.87 1.87 -12.03
CA ILE A 40 21.85 2.56 -12.84
C ILE A 40 20.53 1.83 -12.62
N PRO A 41 19.48 2.51 -12.14
CA PRO A 41 18.18 1.89 -11.95
C PRO A 41 17.65 1.26 -13.25
N PRO A 42 17.12 0.02 -13.19
CA PRO A 42 16.49 -0.62 -14.33
C PRO A 42 15.34 0.21 -14.94
N VAL A 43 15.19 0.15 -16.27
CA VAL A 43 14.15 0.90 -17.00
C VAL A 43 12.72 0.48 -16.63
N VAL A 44 12.55 -0.70 -16.03
CA VAL A 44 11.24 -1.21 -15.58
C VAL A 44 10.54 -0.28 -14.58
N PHE A 45 11.30 0.51 -13.82
CA PHE A 45 10.76 1.45 -12.83
C PHE A 45 10.25 2.78 -13.42
N LYS A 46 10.33 2.95 -14.75
CA LYS A 46 9.70 4.07 -15.46
C LYS A 46 8.19 3.82 -15.58
N ASP A 47 7.40 4.87 -15.41
CA ASP A 47 5.93 4.80 -15.42
C ASP A 47 5.35 4.09 -16.65
N GLU A 48 5.93 4.32 -17.84
CA GLU A 48 5.54 3.66 -19.09
C GLU A 48 5.67 2.12 -19.02
N ASN A 49 6.73 1.63 -18.39
CA ASN A 49 7.03 0.21 -18.30
C ASN A 49 6.28 -0.47 -17.15
N LEU A 50 5.94 0.27 -16.09
CA LEU A 50 5.15 -0.25 -14.97
C LEU A 50 3.80 -0.79 -15.44
N VAL A 51 3.15 -0.10 -16.38
CA VAL A 51 1.86 -0.53 -16.94
C VAL A 51 1.95 -1.94 -17.54
N THR A 52 3.05 -2.25 -18.22
CA THR A 52 3.25 -3.58 -18.82
C THR A 52 3.38 -4.67 -17.74
N VAL A 53 4.01 -4.35 -16.61
CA VAL A 53 4.15 -5.27 -15.47
C VAL A 53 2.80 -5.49 -14.78
N PHE A 54 2.00 -4.43 -14.63
CA PHE A 54 0.67 -4.51 -14.03
C PHE A 54 -0.31 -5.33 -14.87
N GLN A 55 -0.20 -5.25 -16.21
CA GLN A 55 -1.00 -6.09 -17.12
C GLN A 55 -0.69 -7.59 -16.98
N GLN A 56 0.47 -7.94 -16.43
CA GLN A 56 0.90 -9.33 -16.20
C GLN A 56 0.62 -9.81 -14.77
N ASP A 57 -0.04 -9.02 -13.93
CA ASP A 57 -0.31 -9.33 -12.51
C ASP A 57 0.96 -9.54 -11.66
N ARG A 58 2.06 -8.92 -12.07
CA ARG A 58 3.39 -9.04 -11.44
C ARG A 58 3.65 -7.92 -10.43
N HIS A 59 2.64 -7.54 -9.66
CA HIS A 59 2.72 -6.48 -8.66
C HIS A 59 3.67 -6.83 -7.52
N GLU A 60 3.72 -8.08 -7.08
CA GLU A 60 4.66 -8.49 -6.03
C GLU A 60 6.12 -8.41 -6.52
N ASP A 61 6.39 -8.83 -7.75
CA ASP A 61 7.73 -8.80 -8.35
C ASP A 61 8.29 -7.38 -8.39
N ILE A 62 7.50 -6.40 -8.84
CA ILE A 62 7.97 -5.01 -8.95
C ILE A 62 8.26 -4.41 -7.57
N LEU A 63 7.46 -4.74 -6.54
CA LEU A 63 7.71 -4.30 -5.17
C LEU A 63 8.96 -4.96 -4.59
N ASN A 64 9.16 -6.25 -4.87
CA ASN A 64 10.37 -6.97 -4.46
C ASN A 64 11.63 -6.39 -5.12
N TRP A 65 11.58 -6.07 -6.42
CA TRP A 65 12.67 -5.40 -7.11
C TRP A 65 12.90 -3.98 -6.59
N CYS A 66 11.82 -3.26 -6.26
CA CYS A 66 11.90 -1.91 -5.72
C CYS A 66 12.66 -1.86 -4.37
N ILE A 67 12.35 -2.79 -3.45
CA ILE A 67 13.05 -2.93 -2.16
C ILE A 67 14.54 -3.28 -2.34
N ALA A 68 14.87 -4.06 -3.38
CA ALA A 68 16.27 -4.37 -3.68
C ALA A 68 17.02 -3.16 -4.25
N GLN A 69 16.35 -2.36 -5.08
CA GLN A 69 16.98 -1.30 -5.87
C GLN A 69 17.10 0.04 -5.13
N PHE A 70 16.07 0.44 -4.38
CA PHE A 70 15.96 1.78 -3.79
C PHE A 70 15.90 1.73 -2.26
N GLU A 71 16.31 2.82 -1.62
CA GLU A 71 16.10 3.00 -0.18
C GLU A 71 14.63 3.39 0.10
N PRO A 72 14.06 3.02 1.27
CA PRO A 72 12.64 3.26 1.57
C PRO A 72 12.19 4.72 1.56
N ASP A 73 13.11 5.65 1.81
CA ASP A 73 12.90 7.10 1.80
C ASP A 73 13.14 7.76 0.43
N SER A 74 13.58 6.98 -0.56
CA SER A 74 13.80 7.46 -1.92
C SER A 74 12.47 7.86 -2.59
N PRO A 75 12.45 8.96 -3.37
CA PRO A 75 11.26 9.35 -4.13
C PRO A 75 10.85 8.28 -5.15
N ASP A 76 11.80 7.54 -5.73
CA ASP A 76 11.51 6.44 -6.66
C ASP A 76 10.83 5.27 -5.94
N PHE A 77 11.28 4.95 -4.72
CA PHE A 77 10.68 3.91 -3.89
C PHE A 77 9.21 4.21 -3.61
N ILE A 78 8.95 5.42 -3.10
CA ILE A 78 7.60 5.88 -2.75
C ILE A 78 6.71 5.92 -4.01
N ARG A 79 7.21 6.47 -5.12
CA ARG A 79 6.46 6.55 -6.38
C ARG A 79 6.03 5.15 -6.87
N VAL A 80 6.97 4.21 -6.95
CA VAL A 80 6.68 2.85 -7.46
C VAL A 80 5.69 2.12 -6.57
N HIS A 81 5.83 2.21 -5.24
CA HIS A 81 4.89 1.59 -4.30
C HIS A 81 3.49 2.19 -4.45
N HIS A 82 3.35 3.52 -4.43
CA HIS A 82 2.04 4.19 -4.55
C HIS A 82 1.37 3.86 -5.89
N ARG A 83 2.12 3.91 -7.00
CA ARG A 83 1.59 3.53 -8.33
C ARG A 83 1.08 2.09 -8.37
N THR A 84 1.80 1.17 -7.74
CA THR A 84 1.42 -0.24 -7.66
C THR A 84 0.14 -0.41 -6.84
N TYR A 85 0.03 0.29 -5.71
CA TYR A 85 -1.17 0.23 -4.85
C TYR A 85 -2.39 0.86 -5.53
N ASP A 86 -2.22 1.99 -6.23
CA ASP A 86 -3.30 2.61 -7.00
C ASP A 86 -3.80 1.68 -8.12
N ASP A 87 -2.91 0.93 -8.78
CA ASP A 87 -3.32 -0.03 -9.82
C ASP A 87 -4.08 -1.24 -9.23
N ILE A 88 -3.63 -1.73 -8.06
CA ILE A 88 -4.32 -2.81 -7.33
C ILE A 88 -5.72 -2.36 -6.90
N GLU A 89 -5.84 -1.16 -6.34
CA GLU A 89 -7.12 -0.60 -5.91
C GLU A 89 -8.08 -0.46 -7.10
N LYS A 90 -7.59 0.11 -8.20
CA LYS A 90 -8.37 0.33 -9.43
C LYS A 90 -8.94 -0.95 -10.03
N HIS A 91 -8.19 -2.05 -9.97
CA HIS A 91 -8.59 -3.34 -10.56
C HIS A 91 -9.04 -4.37 -9.52
N ALA A 92 -9.17 -3.98 -8.25
CA ALA A 92 -9.51 -4.85 -7.12
C ALA A 92 -8.64 -6.12 -6.99
N LYS A 93 -7.33 -6.01 -7.25
CA LYS A 93 -6.38 -7.14 -7.26
C LYS A 93 -5.68 -7.36 -5.90
N TYR A 94 -6.41 -7.22 -4.80
CA TYR A 94 -5.84 -7.23 -3.45
C TYR A 94 -5.21 -8.57 -3.06
N ASP A 95 -5.72 -9.66 -3.63
CA ASP A 95 -5.25 -11.03 -3.37
C ASP A 95 -3.78 -11.24 -3.72
N LEU A 96 -3.29 -10.55 -4.75
CA LEU A 96 -1.89 -10.63 -5.19
C LEU A 96 -0.90 -10.29 -4.08
N LEU A 97 -1.29 -9.41 -3.14
CA LEU A 97 -0.44 -9.00 -2.03
C LEU A 97 -0.84 -9.59 -0.68
N ARG A 98 -1.96 -10.31 -0.56
CA ARG A 98 -2.58 -10.66 0.73
C ARG A 98 -1.67 -11.48 1.66
N SER A 99 -0.95 -12.46 1.11
CA SER A 99 -0.02 -13.30 1.87
C SER A 99 1.44 -12.88 1.69
N THR A 100 1.68 -11.59 1.46
CA THR A 100 3.02 -11.04 1.24
C THR A 100 3.37 -10.00 2.31
N ARG A 101 4.66 -9.71 2.45
CA ARG A 101 5.14 -8.61 3.32
C ARG A 101 4.62 -7.23 2.91
N HIS A 102 4.15 -7.09 1.67
CA HIS A 102 3.72 -5.81 1.09
C HIS A 102 2.30 -5.43 1.47
N PHE A 103 1.49 -6.37 1.96
CA PHE A 103 0.10 -6.12 2.32
C PHE A 103 -0.05 -4.97 3.31
N GLY A 104 0.76 -4.96 4.37
CA GLY A 104 0.71 -3.90 5.39
C GLY A 104 1.00 -2.50 4.82
N GLY A 105 1.97 -2.40 3.91
CA GLY A 105 2.29 -1.14 3.23
C GLY A 105 1.15 -0.63 2.36
N MET A 106 0.50 -1.55 1.64
CA MET A 106 -0.69 -1.24 0.84
C MET A 106 -1.84 -0.76 1.71
N VAL A 107 -2.19 -1.50 2.77
CA VAL A 107 -3.27 -1.12 3.71
C VAL A 107 -3.00 0.25 4.33
N TRP A 108 -1.76 0.49 4.78
CA TRP A 108 -1.37 1.77 5.35
C TRP A 108 -1.56 2.92 4.35
N TYR A 109 -1.16 2.73 3.11
CA TYR A 109 -1.35 3.72 2.05
C TYR A 109 -2.84 4.00 1.78
N LEU A 110 -3.66 2.95 1.62
CA LEU A 110 -5.08 3.09 1.31
C LEU A 110 -5.86 3.79 2.44
N VAL A 111 -5.56 3.48 3.70
CA VAL A 111 -6.18 4.15 4.85
C VAL A 111 -5.79 5.63 4.93
N ASN A 112 -4.52 5.97 4.68
CA ASN A 112 -4.08 7.36 4.65
C ASN A 112 -4.72 8.15 3.50
N MET A 113 -4.89 7.53 2.34
CA MET A 113 -5.53 8.13 1.17
C MET A 113 -7.06 8.07 1.20
N LYS A 114 -7.66 7.48 2.25
CA LYS A 114 -9.11 7.25 2.39
C LYS A 114 -9.73 6.47 1.20
N LYS A 115 -8.96 5.53 0.63
CA LYS A 115 -9.38 4.62 -0.46
C LYS A 115 -9.56 3.19 0.06
N THR A 116 -10.34 3.02 1.13
CA THR A 116 -10.47 1.71 1.81
C THR A 116 -11.66 0.88 1.34
N ASP A 117 -12.60 1.49 0.62
CA ASP A 117 -13.87 0.87 0.23
C ASP A 117 -13.68 -0.43 -0.56
N GLY A 118 -12.83 -0.40 -1.59
CA GLY A 118 -12.59 -1.57 -2.43
C GLY A 118 -11.95 -2.75 -1.66
N LEU A 119 -10.99 -2.47 -0.78
CA LEU A 119 -10.37 -3.49 0.06
C LEU A 119 -11.37 -4.07 1.08
N LEU A 120 -12.23 -3.21 1.65
CA LEU A 120 -13.26 -3.63 2.59
C LEU A 120 -14.28 -4.56 1.91
N ILE A 121 -14.70 -4.24 0.69
CA ILE A 121 -15.58 -5.10 -0.11
C ILE A 121 -14.91 -6.45 -0.40
N ASP A 122 -13.65 -6.46 -0.82
CA ASP A 122 -12.89 -7.71 -1.07
C ASP A 122 -12.80 -8.59 0.19
N MET A 123 -12.56 -7.99 1.36
CA MET A 123 -12.53 -8.73 2.63
C MET A 123 -13.89 -9.34 2.98
N ILE A 124 -14.99 -8.61 2.79
CA ILE A 124 -16.35 -9.10 3.09
C ILE A 124 -16.71 -10.25 2.14
N GLN A 125 -16.42 -10.11 0.84
CA GLN A 125 -16.71 -11.13 -0.18
C GLN A 125 -15.92 -12.44 0.02
N ARG A 126 -14.83 -12.40 0.77
CA ARG A 126 -13.98 -13.55 1.09
C ARG A 126 -14.23 -14.13 2.48
N ASP A 127 -15.31 -13.71 3.14
CA ASP A 127 -15.67 -14.11 4.50
C ASP A 127 -14.65 -13.69 5.59
N LEU A 128 -13.90 -12.61 5.36
CA LEU A 128 -12.85 -12.12 6.26
C LEU A 128 -13.35 -10.92 7.09
N LEU A 129 -14.44 -11.13 7.83
CA LEU A 129 -15.07 -10.08 8.64
C LEU A 129 -14.19 -9.53 9.77
N ASP A 130 -13.36 -10.37 10.38
CA ASP A 130 -12.46 -9.93 11.44
C ASP A 130 -11.39 -8.96 10.91
N ASP A 131 -10.87 -9.24 9.71
CA ASP A 131 -9.95 -8.36 9.00
C ASP A 131 -10.64 -7.05 8.60
N ALA A 132 -11.86 -7.14 8.05
CA ALA A 132 -12.68 -5.98 7.69
C ALA A 132 -12.94 -5.07 8.91
N THR A 133 -13.27 -5.66 10.06
CA THR A 133 -13.47 -4.92 11.32
C THR A 133 -12.17 -4.28 11.79
N SER A 134 -11.05 -5.00 11.68
CA SER A 134 -9.72 -4.51 12.05
C SER A 134 -9.25 -3.36 11.16
N LEU A 135 -9.56 -3.40 9.86
CA LEU A 135 -9.30 -2.33 8.91
C LEU A 135 -10.00 -1.02 9.32
N ILE A 136 -11.28 -1.10 9.71
CA ILE A 136 -12.03 0.10 10.12
C ILE A 136 -11.55 0.59 11.49
N ARG A 137 -11.16 -0.30 12.41
CA ARG A 137 -10.51 0.11 13.66
C ARG A 137 -9.22 0.88 13.38
N LEU A 138 -8.41 0.41 12.44
CA LEU A 138 -7.20 1.11 12.00
C LEU A 138 -7.54 2.48 11.37
N TYR A 139 -8.58 2.56 10.53
CA TYR A 139 -9.07 3.82 9.97
C TYR A 139 -9.45 4.81 11.08
N HIS A 140 -10.21 4.38 12.09
CA HIS A 140 -10.58 5.23 13.22
C HIS A 140 -9.40 5.67 14.09
N LEU A 141 -8.35 4.84 14.20
CA LEU A 141 -7.11 5.21 14.90
C LEU A 141 -6.34 6.31 14.16
N LEU A 142 -6.28 6.22 12.82
CA LEU A 142 -5.60 7.19 11.97
C LEU A 142 -6.41 8.48 11.78
N HIS A 143 -7.74 8.39 11.77
CA HIS A 143 -8.65 9.52 11.57
C HIS A 143 -9.63 9.67 12.76
N PRO A 144 -9.17 10.06 13.97
CA PRO A 144 -10.04 10.17 15.15
C PRO A 144 -11.19 11.17 14.99
N GLU A 145 -10.99 12.19 14.16
CA GLU A 145 -11.97 13.26 13.92
C GLU A 145 -13.06 12.89 12.90
N SER A 146 -12.94 11.72 12.25
CA SER A 146 -13.90 11.23 11.27
C SER A 146 -15.29 11.01 11.88
N GLN A 147 -16.32 11.11 11.04
CA GLN A 147 -17.71 10.95 11.49
C GLN A 147 -17.96 9.52 11.95
N SER A 148 -17.37 8.55 11.26
CA SER A 148 -17.41 7.13 11.62
C SER A 148 -16.77 6.86 12.98
N ALA A 149 -15.62 7.48 13.28
CA ALA A 149 -14.92 7.31 14.55
C ALA A 149 -15.70 7.90 15.73
N LYS A 150 -16.44 8.99 15.53
CA LYS A 150 -17.31 9.60 16.55
C LYS A 150 -18.60 8.80 16.77
N ALA A 151 -19.15 8.20 15.71
CA ALA A 151 -20.40 7.45 15.75
C ALA A 151 -20.25 5.97 16.23
N LYS A 152 -19.06 5.58 16.70
CA LYS A 152 -18.70 4.20 17.06
C LYS A 152 -19.17 3.74 18.44
N GLU A 153 -19.64 4.65 19.31
CA GLU A 153 -19.92 4.31 20.73
C GLU A 153 -20.83 3.08 20.86
N GLY A 154 -20.31 2.04 21.52
CA GLY A 154 -21.03 0.78 21.79
C GLY A 154 -21.16 -0.20 20.61
N LYS A 155 -20.64 0.11 19.42
CA LYS A 155 -20.80 -0.73 18.22
C LYS A 155 -19.60 -1.65 17.99
N LEU A 156 -19.88 -2.92 17.65
CA LEU A 156 -18.89 -3.96 17.44
C LEU A 156 -19.18 -4.75 16.15
N GLY A 157 -18.13 -5.35 15.58
CA GLY A 157 -18.24 -6.21 14.41
C GLY A 157 -18.92 -5.53 13.21
N VAL A 158 -19.94 -6.18 12.67
CA VAL A 158 -20.67 -5.75 11.46
C VAL A 158 -21.30 -4.36 11.61
N ASP A 159 -21.75 -3.98 12.81
CA ASP A 159 -22.36 -2.66 13.04
C ASP A 159 -21.35 -1.52 12.83
N LEU A 160 -20.08 -1.77 13.12
CA LEU A 160 -19.00 -0.82 12.89
C LEU A 160 -18.77 -0.61 11.38
N ILE A 161 -18.88 -1.68 10.59
CA ILE A 161 -18.82 -1.64 9.12
C ILE A 161 -20.02 -0.86 8.57
N LYS A 162 -21.24 -1.12 9.07
CA LYS A 162 -22.46 -0.41 8.66
C LYS A 162 -22.39 1.10 8.95
N VAL A 163 -21.79 1.50 10.09
CA VAL A 163 -21.59 2.93 10.41
C VAL A 163 -20.59 3.57 9.47
N PHE A 164 -19.44 2.92 9.25
CA PHE A 164 -18.43 3.42 8.33
C PHE A 164 -19.00 3.61 6.92
N ALA A 165 -19.75 2.61 6.42
CA ALA A 165 -20.38 2.63 5.10
C ALA A 165 -21.30 3.84 4.91
N LYS A 166 -22.05 4.23 5.94
CA LYS A 166 -23.00 5.34 5.90
C LYS A 166 -22.38 6.73 6.04
N THR A 167 -21.19 6.81 6.63
CA THR A 167 -20.62 8.11 7.07
C THR A 167 -19.41 8.54 6.24
N GLU A 168 -18.57 7.60 5.81
CA GLU A 168 -17.28 7.92 5.17
C GLU A 168 -17.12 7.30 3.77
N SER A 169 -17.75 6.15 3.52
CA SER A 169 -17.61 5.41 2.26
C SER A 169 -18.29 6.11 1.09
N GLN A 170 -17.64 6.11 -0.07
CA GLN A 170 -18.24 6.55 -1.34
C GLN A 170 -19.05 5.44 -2.01
N GLN A 171 -18.81 4.19 -1.63
CA GLN A 171 -19.45 3.00 -2.19
C GLN A 171 -20.40 2.32 -1.20
N GLU A 172 -21.19 3.12 -0.48
CA GLU A 172 -22.14 2.61 0.55
C GLU A 172 -22.99 1.44 0.03
N GLY A 173 -23.60 1.61 -1.15
CA GLY A 173 -24.49 0.59 -1.73
C GLY A 173 -23.79 -0.75 -2.00
N TYR A 174 -22.54 -0.72 -2.45
CA TYR A 174 -21.77 -1.94 -2.71
C TYR A 174 -21.36 -2.65 -1.41
N ILE A 175 -20.97 -1.89 -0.38
CA ILE A 175 -20.62 -2.45 0.93
C ILE A 175 -21.86 -3.08 1.59
N GLN A 176 -23.01 -2.40 1.53
CA GLN A 176 -24.26 -2.94 2.09
C GLN A 176 -24.71 -4.21 1.37
N LEU A 177 -24.60 -4.23 0.03
CA LEU A 177 -24.91 -5.42 -0.75
C LEU A 177 -23.98 -6.59 -0.38
N ALA A 178 -22.67 -6.35 -0.29
CA ALA A 178 -21.71 -7.37 0.11
C ALA A 178 -22.00 -7.94 1.51
N LEU A 179 -22.34 -7.06 2.47
CA LEU A 179 -22.74 -7.48 3.82
C LEU A 179 -24.03 -8.30 3.82
N GLN A 180 -25.03 -7.91 3.02
CA GLN A 180 -26.28 -8.65 2.93
C GLN A 180 -26.05 -10.06 2.36
N THR A 181 -25.29 -10.18 1.27
CA THR A 181 -24.93 -11.48 0.68
C THR A 181 -24.19 -12.36 1.69
N TYR A 182 -23.28 -11.77 2.47
CA TYR A 182 -22.57 -12.48 3.53
C TYR A 182 -23.52 -12.98 4.64
N GLU A 183 -24.42 -12.12 5.13
CA GLU A 183 -25.40 -12.48 6.17
C GLU A 183 -26.36 -13.60 5.68
N GLU A 184 -26.80 -13.54 4.43
CA GLU A 184 -27.65 -14.57 3.79
C GLU A 184 -26.91 -15.92 3.63
N ALA A 185 -25.64 -15.89 3.22
CA ALA A 185 -24.80 -17.08 3.10
C ALA A 185 -24.56 -17.75 4.47
N MET A 186 -24.27 -16.95 5.50
CA MET A 186 -24.15 -17.43 6.87
C MET A 186 -25.46 -18.08 7.38
N ALA A 187 -26.60 -17.41 7.17
CA ALA A 187 -27.90 -17.94 7.60
C ALA A 187 -28.22 -19.30 6.95
N THR A 188 -27.84 -19.46 5.68
CA THR A 188 -27.99 -20.73 4.95
C THR A 188 -27.08 -21.82 5.50
N SER A 189 -25.81 -21.50 5.80
CA SER A 189 -24.86 -22.45 6.37
C SER A 189 -25.23 -22.90 7.79
N ILE A 190 -25.95 -22.08 8.56
CA ILE A 190 -26.41 -22.44 9.91
C ILE A 190 -27.67 -23.32 9.85
N ALA A 191 -28.47 -23.19 8.78
CA ALA A 191 -29.70 -23.95 8.57
C ALA A 191 -29.48 -25.36 7.97
N SER A 192 -28.30 -25.62 7.37
CA SER A 192 -27.87 -26.91 6.83
C SER A 192 -27.13 -27.78 7.84
#